data_AF-A0A1I2IPM5-F1
#
_entry.id   AF-A0A1I2IPM5-F1
#
_cell.length_a   1.000
_cell.length_b   1.000
_cell.length_c   1.000
_cell.angle_alpha   90.00
_cell.angle_beta   90.00
_cell.angle_gamma   90.00
#
_symmetry.space_group_name_H-M   'P 1'
#
loop_
_entity.id
_entity.type
_entity.pdbx_description
1 polymer ?
#
loop_
_entity_poly.entity_id
_entity_poly.type
_entity_poly.pdbx_seq_one_letter_code
_entity_poly.pdbx_strand_id
1 'polypeptide(L)'
;MSAVSYLDDFFDEQSEIIEKFGWAVVHVVPTEDDPPDTVPFAYTVGLTGYGFPELTIAGLPPETGHVLLNEVAGRVCDEGLLLRHGHRLRGLLDGQAVRVVAGRITETLFPGAALMRYGDDRVRLLQLAWPDPAGSFPWQSGYDALDYPQPTIGVPPARVGRCGTFRGIPGAHERRAQRHRAARSGRSRSRFTPPPSPGGEGSNRED
;
A
#
# COMPACT_ATOMS: atom_id res chain seq x y z
N MET A 1 13.68 -13.19 -38.20
CA MET A 1 13.50 -13.24 -36.74
C MET A 1 12.06 -13.58 -36.46
N SER A 2 11.80 -14.61 -35.65
CA SER A 2 10.45 -14.97 -35.23
C SER A 2 10.12 -14.26 -33.92
N ALA A 3 8.85 -14.11 -33.56
CA ALA A 3 8.44 -13.54 -32.27
C ALA A 3 9.06 -14.31 -31.07
N VAL A 4 9.30 -15.62 -31.24
CA VAL A 4 9.98 -16.46 -30.24
C VAL A 4 11.43 -16.04 -30.04
N SER A 5 12.19 -15.80 -31.13
CA SER A 5 13.60 -15.37 -30.99
C SER A 5 13.74 -14.00 -30.33
N TYR A 6 12.80 -13.08 -30.57
CA TYR A 6 12.81 -11.75 -29.94
C TYR A 6 12.56 -11.81 -28.43
N LEU A 7 11.68 -12.71 -27.99
CA LEU A 7 11.40 -12.91 -26.56
C LEU A 7 12.59 -13.57 -25.87
N ASP A 8 13.22 -14.55 -26.51
CA ASP A 8 14.42 -15.20 -25.97
C ASP A 8 15.56 -14.17 -25.81
N ASP A 9 15.85 -13.37 -26.85
CA ASP A 9 16.86 -12.31 -26.79
C ASP A 9 16.56 -11.28 -25.67
N PHE A 10 15.28 -10.89 -25.50
CA PHE A 10 14.86 -10.00 -24.43
C PHE A 10 15.11 -10.58 -23.02
N PHE A 11 14.78 -11.85 -22.80
CA PHE A 11 14.98 -12.49 -21.50
C PHE A 11 16.46 -12.74 -21.18
N ASP A 12 17.29 -12.98 -22.20
CA ASP A 12 18.73 -13.10 -22.06
C ASP A 12 19.35 -11.77 -21.64
N GLU A 13 19.07 -10.67 -22.36
CA GLU A 13 19.55 -9.33 -22.01
C GLU A 13 19.07 -8.91 -20.60
N GLN A 14 17.80 -9.16 -20.29
CA GLN A 14 17.24 -8.86 -18.97
C GLN A 14 17.90 -9.70 -17.87
N SER A 15 18.34 -10.93 -18.17
CA SER A 15 19.08 -11.77 -17.22
C SER A 15 20.49 -11.22 -16.98
N GLU A 16 21.20 -10.81 -18.04
CA GLU A 16 22.53 -10.19 -17.92
C GLU A 16 22.49 -8.90 -17.07
N ILE A 17 21.46 -8.07 -17.27
CA ILE A 17 21.25 -6.84 -16.48
C ILE A 17 21.03 -7.19 -15.00
N ILE A 18 20.17 -8.17 -14.71
CA ILE A 18 19.90 -8.60 -13.32
C ILE A 18 21.15 -9.19 -12.67
N GLU A 19 21.92 -10.00 -13.38
CA GLU A 19 23.15 -10.59 -12.84
C GLU A 19 24.19 -9.52 -12.51
N LYS A 20 24.27 -8.47 -13.32
CA LYS A 20 25.24 -7.38 -13.15
C LYS A 20 24.84 -6.34 -12.12
N PHE A 21 23.55 -5.99 -12.06
CA PHE A 21 23.06 -4.85 -11.27
C PHE A 21 22.04 -5.22 -10.18
N GLY A 22 21.60 -6.48 -10.13
CA GLY A 22 20.61 -7.00 -9.18
C GLY A 22 19.16 -6.86 -9.65
N TRP A 23 18.85 -5.87 -10.48
CA TRP A 23 17.53 -5.73 -11.12
C TRP A 23 17.63 -5.10 -12.50
N ALA A 24 16.61 -5.35 -13.32
CA ALA A 24 16.34 -4.63 -14.55
C ALA A 24 15.07 -3.78 -14.37
N VAL A 25 14.92 -2.74 -15.19
CA VAL A 25 13.66 -1.98 -15.32
C VAL A 25 13.05 -2.27 -16.67
N VAL A 26 11.80 -2.73 -16.68
CA VAL A 26 11.02 -3.02 -17.88
C VAL A 26 10.01 -1.90 -18.10
N HIS A 27 9.93 -1.43 -19.35
CA HIS A 27 8.96 -0.43 -19.78
C HIS A 27 7.81 -1.08 -20.53
N VAL A 28 6.59 -0.70 -20.19
CA VAL A 28 5.37 -1.07 -20.90
C VAL A 28 4.78 0.19 -21.48
N VAL A 29 4.93 0.34 -22.80
CA VAL A 29 4.51 1.51 -23.56
C VAL A 29 3.34 1.10 -24.45
N PRO A 30 2.24 1.89 -24.49
CA PRO A 30 1.12 1.62 -25.38
C PRO A 30 1.55 1.54 -26.84
N THR A 31 0.91 0.65 -27.59
CA THR A 31 1.05 0.46 -29.02
C THR A 31 -0.17 0.98 -29.77
N GLU A 32 -0.15 0.94 -31.11
CA GLU A 32 -1.30 1.35 -31.93
C GLU A 32 -2.54 0.46 -31.73
N ASP A 33 -2.33 -0.76 -31.23
CA ASP A 33 -3.41 -1.73 -30.96
C ASP A 33 -4.05 -1.53 -29.57
N ASP A 34 -3.44 -0.73 -28.71
CA ASP A 34 -3.92 -0.47 -27.36
C ASP A 34 -5.00 0.65 -27.34
N PRO A 35 -5.93 0.63 -26.36
CA PRO A 35 -6.87 1.73 -26.17
C PRO A 35 -6.15 3.09 -26.04
N PRO A 36 -6.70 4.19 -26.59
CA PRO A 36 -6.07 5.50 -26.56
C PRO A 36 -5.79 6.08 -25.16
N ASP A 37 -6.51 5.58 -24.15
CA ASP A 37 -6.37 5.97 -22.75
C ASP A 37 -5.44 5.04 -21.95
N THR A 38 -4.72 4.13 -22.62
CA THR A 38 -3.75 3.24 -21.99
C THR A 38 -2.58 4.05 -21.44
N VAL A 39 -2.33 3.91 -20.15
CA VAL A 39 -1.28 4.66 -19.45
C VAL A 39 0.01 3.84 -19.43
N PRO A 40 1.15 4.39 -19.89
CA PRO A 40 2.43 3.69 -19.80
C PRO A 40 2.83 3.46 -18.35
N PHE A 41 3.52 2.35 -18.10
CA PHE A 41 4.09 2.07 -16.80
C PHE A 41 5.43 1.36 -16.93
N ALA A 42 6.20 1.38 -15.85
CA ALA A 42 7.45 0.66 -15.73
C ALA A 42 7.47 -0.15 -14.44
N TYR A 43 8.27 -1.20 -14.40
CA TYR A 43 8.44 -2.02 -13.21
C TYR A 43 9.82 -2.64 -13.13
N THR A 44 10.25 -3.00 -11.93
CA THR A 44 11.50 -3.74 -11.72
C THR A 44 11.30 -5.24 -11.95
N VAL A 45 12.37 -5.90 -12.39
CA VAL A 45 12.49 -7.35 -12.39
C VAL A 45 13.82 -7.70 -11.73
N GLY A 46 13.81 -8.46 -10.65
CA GLY A 46 15.04 -8.87 -9.97
C GLY A 46 14.94 -8.84 -8.45
N LEU A 47 14.20 -7.86 -7.92
CA LEU A 47 14.10 -7.60 -6.48
C LEU A 47 13.50 -8.79 -5.72
N THR A 48 12.58 -9.52 -6.36
CA THR A 48 12.00 -10.76 -5.81
C THR A 48 13.08 -11.82 -5.52
N GLY A 49 14.15 -11.88 -6.33
CA GLY A 49 15.29 -12.76 -6.10
C GLY A 49 16.05 -12.45 -4.82
N TYR A 50 16.05 -11.19 -4.39
CA TYR A 50 16.65 -10.70 -3.14
C TYR A 50 15.66 -10.66 -1.97
N GLY A 51 14.43 -11.14 -2.17
CA GLY A 51 13.39 -11.19 -1.13
C GLY A 51 12.57 -9.90 -0.99
N PHE A 52 12.82 -8.89 -1.82
CA PHE A 52 12.08 -7.62 -1.83
C PHE A 52 10.90 -7.66 -2.81
N PRO A 53 9.83 -6.87 -2.60
CA PRO A 53 8.79 -6.68 -3.61
C PRO A 53 9.34 -6.00 -4.86
N GLU A 54 8.79 -6.32 -6.03
CA GLU A 54 9.01 -5.50 -7.22
C GLU A 54 8.35 -4.13 -7.06
N LEU A 55 8.93 -3.13 -7.70
CA LEU A 55 8.45 -1.76 -7.71
C LEU A 55 7.80 -1.47 -9.06
N THR A 56 6.73 -0.68 -9.08
CA THR A 56 6.12 -0.18 -10.32
C THR A 56 5.76 1.30 -10.22
N ILE A 57 5.78 2.00 -11.34
CA ILE A 57 5.36 3.40 -11.48
C ILE A 57 4.63 3.58 -12.80
N ALA A 58 3.56 4.37 -12.83
CA ALA A 58 2.71 4.56 -14.00
C ALA A 58 2.44 6.03 -14.26
N GLY A 59 2.15 6.38 -15.51
CA GLY A 59 1.75 7.74 -15.90
C GLY A 59 2.89 8.73 -16.06
N LEU A 60 4.14 8.27 -16.05
CA LEU A 60 5.32 9.11 -16.28
C LEU A 60 5.96 8.80 -17.63
N PRO A 61 6.72 9.76 -18.20
CA PRO A 61 7.64 9.47 -19.29
C PRO A 61 8.57 8.28 -18.91
N PRO A 62 8.82 7.33 -19.83
CA PRO A 62 9.60 6.12 -19.53
C PRO A 62 10.93 6.38 -18.82
N GLU A 63 11.68 7.39 -19.26
CA GLU A 63 12.97 7.76 -18.70
C GLU A 63 12.85 8.26 -17.25
N THR A 64 11.78 9.00 -16.95
CA THR A 64 11.53 9.49 -15.59
C THR A 64 11.16 8.33 -14.67
N GLY A 65 10.27 7.43 -15.14
CA GLY A 65 9.92 6.21 -14.41
C GLY A 65 11.16 5.34 -14.15
N HIS A 66 12.03 5.19 -15.15
CA HIS A 66 13.28 4.45 -15.04
C HIS A 66 14.19 4.96 -13.92
N VAL A 67 14.46 6.27 -13.92
CA VAL A 67 15.33 6.91 -12.92
C VAL A 67 14.76 6.74 -11.52
N LEU A 68 13.46 6.97 -11.34
CA LEU A 68 12.81 6.84 -10.04
C LEU A 68 12.81 5.39 -9.52
N LEU A 69 12.59 4.42 -10.41
CA LEU A 69 12.65 3.01 -10.02
C LEU A 69 14.06 2.59 -9.63
N ASN A 70 15.09 2.96 -10.39
CA ASN A 70 16.48 2.65 -10.04
C ASN A 70 16.91 3.30 -8.73
N GLU A 71 16.57 4.56 -8.51
CA GLU A 71 16.88 5.27 -7.27
C GLU A 71 16.25 4.56 -6.06
N VAL A 72 14.96 4.20 -6.14
CA VAL A 72 14.29 3.53 -5.02
C VAL A 72 14.76 2.08 -4.86
N ALA A 73 15.00 1.35 -5.94
CA ALA A 73 15.55 0.01 -5.89
C ALA A 73 16.96 -0.01 -5.27
N GLY A 74 17.82 0.95 -5.61
CA GLY A 74 19.12 1.15 -4.97
C GLY A 74 18.99 1.37 -3.46
N ARG A 75 18.08 2.26 -3.02
CA ARG A 75 17.81 2.45 -1.58
C ARG A 75 17.33 1.16 -0.89
N VAL A 76 16.54 0.33 -1.56
CA VAL A 76 16.07 -0.95 -1.01
C VAL A 76 17.24 -1.95 -0.87
N CYS A 77 18.03 -2.11 -1.93
CA CYS A 77 19.10 -3.11 -2.00
C CYS A 77 20.35 -2.70 -1.22
N ASP A 78 20.81 -1.47 -1.39
CA ASP A 78 22.10 -0.99 -0.88
C ASP A 78 22.00 -0.43 0.55
N GLU A 79 20.89 0.25 0.87
CA GLU A 79 20.67 0.86 2.19
C GLU A 79 19.76 0.01 3.09
N GLY A 80 19.17 -1.07 2.56
CA GLY A 80 18.25 -1.94 3.31
C GLY A 80 16.89 -1.29 3.62
N LEU A 81 16.45 -0.32 2.80
CA LEU A 81 15.18 0.37 3.00
C LEU A 81 13.99 -0.59 2.85
N LEU A 82 13.31 -0.91 3.96
CA LEU A 82 12.11 -1.75 3.94
C LEU A 82 10.87 -0.90 3.61
N LEU A 83 10.42 -0.95 2.36
CA LEU A 83 9.21 -0.25 1.91
C LEU A 83 7.93 -0.96 2.34
N ARG A 84 6.94 -0.17 2.76
CA ARG A 84 5.60 -0.64 3.13
C ARG A 84 4.53 0.33 2.61
N HIS A 85 3.31 -0.17 2.45
CA HIS A 85 2.15 0.66 2.13
C HIS A 85 2.09 1.90 3.04
N GLY A 86 1.83 3.06 2.45
CA GLY A 86 1.72 4.34 3.15
C GLY A 86 3.04 5.05 3.39
N HIS A 87 4.21 4.44 3.13
CA HIS A 87 5.49 5.12 3.22
C HIS A 87 5.53 6.35 2.30
N ARG A 88 6.17 7.41 2.80
CA ARG A 88 6.38 8.67 2.09
C ARG A 88 7.86 8.82 1.79
N LEU A 89 8.22 8.76 0.52
CA LEU A 89 9.59 8.93 0.04
C LEU A 89 9.78 10.39 -0.39
N ARG A 90 10.82 11.05 0.13
CA ARG A 90 11.20 12.42 -0.20
C ARG A 90 12.54 12.43 -0.95
N GLY A 91 12.86 13.56 -1.59
CA GLY A 91 14.09 13.71 -2.35
C GLY A 91 14.12 12.85 -3.63
N LEU A 92 12.94 12.55 -4.17
CA LEU A 92 12.76 11.87 -5.46
C LEU A 92 12.22 12.84 -6.51
N LEU A 93 11.29 13.70 -6.09
CA LEU A 93 10.69 14.76 -6.89
C LEU A 93 10.97 16.09 -6.19
N ASP A 94 11.17 17.16 -6.96
CA ASP A 94 11.45 18.47 -6.38
C ASP A 94 10.24 18.99 -5.58
N GLY A 95 10.48 19.36 -4.32
CA GLY A 95 9.44 19.81 -3.38
C GLY A 95 8.33 18.80 -3.04
N GLN A 96 8.26 17.66 -3.71
CA GLN A 96 7.17 16.70 -3.62
C GLN A 96 7.65 15.34 -3.09
N ALA A 97 6.69 14.52 -2.66
CA ALA A 97 6.98 13.21 -2.12
C ALA A 97 6.21 12.14 -2.90
N VAL A 98 6.84 10.98 -3.08
CA VAL A 98 6.20 9.78 -3.62
C VAL A 98 5.56 9.00 -2.47
N ARG A 99 4.46 8.30 -2.74
CA ARG A 99 3.78 7.41 -1.80
C ARG A 99 3.91 5.97 -2.26
N VAL A 100 4.24 5.09 -1.33
CA VAL A 100 4.25 3.65 -1.58
C VAL A 100 2.85 3.10 -1.38
N VAL A 101 2.32 2.42 -2.39
CA VAL A 101 1.02 1.76 -2.35
C VAL A 101 1.26 0.26 -2.54
N ALA A 102 1.00 -0.54 -1.51
CA ALA A 102 0.89 -1.99 -1.69
C ALA A 102 -0.51 -2.36 -2.17
N GLY A 103 -0.59 -3.37 -3.02
CA GLY A 103 -1.84 -3.87 -3.58
C GLY A 103 -1.65 -5.21 -4.28
N ARG A 104 -2.73 -5.75 -4.86
CA ARG A 104 -2.64 -6.91 -5.75
C ARG A 104 -2.19 -6.45 -7.12
N ILE A 105 -1.51 -7.32 -7.85
CA ILE A 105 -1.26 -7.12 -9.28
C ILE A 105 -2.62 -6.96 -9.98
N THR A 106 -2.67 -6.04 -10.95
CA THR A 106 -3.88 -5.74 -11.73
C THR A 106 -3.59 -5.95 -13.20
N GLU A 107 -4.62 -6.16 -14.01
CA GLU A 107 -4.48 -6.24 -15.47
C GLU A 107 -3.81 -4.98 -16.06
N THR A 108 -4.06 -3.81 -15.47
CA THR A 108 -3.48 -2.52 -15.90
C THR A 108 -2.02 -2.32 -15.50
N LEU A 109 -1.59 -2.97 -14.42
CA LEU A 109 -0.23 -2.85 -13.88
C LEU A 109 0.31 -4.27 -13.68
N PHE A 110 0.56 -4.92 -14.81
CA PHE A 110 0.90 -6.33 -14.91
C PHE A 110 2.41 -6.52 -15.15
N PRO A 111 3.18 -6.99 -14.15
CA PRO A 111 4.63 -7.16 -14.26
C PRO A 111 4.99 -8.53 -14.87
N GLY A 112 4.60 -8.74 -16.13
CA GLY A 112 4.67 -10.05 -16.79
C GLY A 112 6.05 -10.72 -16.76
N ALA A 113 7.13 -9.98 -17.01
CA ALA A 113 8.48 -10.54 -16.99
C ALA A 113 8.91 -11.02 -15.59
N ALA A 114 8.49 -10.30 -14.53
CA ALA A 114 8.74 -10.73 -13.14
C ALA A 114 7.95 -11.98 -12.79
N LEU A 115 6.67 -12.05 -13.20
CA LEU A 115 5.81 -13.21 -12.98
C LEU A 115 6.35 -14.45 -13.70
N MET A 116 6.74 -14.32 -14.97
CA MET A 116 7.37 -15.41 -15.71
C MET A 116 8.66 -15.91 -15.06
N ARG A 117 9.49 -15.00 -14.52
CA ARG A 117 10.78 -15.35 -13.93
C ARG A 117 10.66 -15.98 -12.53
N TYR A 118 9.77 -15.46 -11.69
CA TYR A 118 9.74 -15.82 -10.26
C TYR A 118 8.52 -16.62 -9.84
N GLY A 119 7.48 -16.70 -10.67
CA GLY A 119 6.20 -17.34 -10.35
C GLY A 119 5.25 -16.40 -9.58
N ASP A 120 3.96 -16.57 -9.86
CA ASP A 120 2.87 -15.73 -9.34
C ASP A 120 2.78 -15.74 -7.81
N ASP A 121 3.21 -16.82 -7.15
CA ASP A 121 3.17 -17.00 -5.70
C ASP A 121 4.26 -16.21 -4.96
N ARG A 122 5.34 -15.86 -5.66
CA ARG A 122 6.50 -15.16 -5.08
C ARG A 122 6.49 -13.66 -5.32
N VAL A 123 5.95 -13.22 -6.46
CA VAL A 123 5.96 -11.80 -6.84
C VAL A 123 5.00 -11.01 -5.98
N ARG A 124 5.53 -9.98 -5.32
CA ARG A 124 4.75 -8.94 -4.64
C ARG A 124 5.05 -7.61 -5.32
N LEU A 125 4.05 -6.74 -5.41
CA LEU A 125 4.17 -5.46 -6.11
C LEU A 125 3.91 -4.29 -5.16
N LEU A 126 4.81 -3.30 -5.20
CA LEU A 126 4.63 -1.99 -4.57
C LEU A 126 4.63 -0.91 -5.65
N GLN A 127 3.57 -0.11 -5.70
CA GLN A 127 3.51 1.03 -6.59
C GLN A 127 4.11 2.28 -5.92
N LEU A 128 4.94 3.00 -6.68
CA LEU A 128 5.40 4.34 -6.39
C LEU A 128 4.41 5.34 -7.00
N ALA A 129 3.45 5.79 -6.19
CA ALA A 129 2.48 6.79 -6.60
C ALA A 129 3.05 8.20 -6.44
N TRP A 130 2.94 9.03 -7.47
CA TRP A 130 3.36 10.43 -7.47
C TRP A 130 2.13 11.37 -7.47
N PRO A 131 2.27 12.59 -6.94
CA PRO A 131 1.19 13.57 -6.91
C PRO A 131 1.12 14.42 -8.19
N ASP A 132 -0.05 15.00 -8.46
CA ASP A 132 -0.20 16.07 -9.46
C ASP A 132 0.53 17.37 -9.03
N PRO A 133 0.58 18.42 -9.87
CA PRO A 133 1.22 19.69 -9.50
C PRO A 133 0.60 20.39 -8.28
N ALA A 134 -0.67 20.10 -7.96
CA ALA A 134 -1.33 20.61 -6.76
C ALA A 134 -0.96 19.81 -5.49
N GLY A 135 -0.20 18.71 -5.63
CA GLY A 135 0.22 17.86 -4.52
C GLY A 135 -0.79 16.79 -4.12
N SER A 136 -1.83 16.58 -4.93
CA SER A 136 -2.87 15.56 -4.69
C SER A 136 -2.45 14.22 -5.28
N PHE A 137 -2.84 13.12 -4.64
CA PHE A 137 -2.63 11.75 -5.11
C PHE A 137 -3.90 11.18 -5.77
N PRO A 138 -3.80 10.10 -6.58
CA PRO A 138 -4.95 9.53 -7.29
C PRO A 138 -6.19 9.20 -6.45
N TRP A 139 -6.01 8.87 -5.18
CA TRP A 139 -7.10 8.57 -4.25
C TRP A 139 -7.65 9.78 -3.50
N GLN A 140 -7.11 10.98 -3.72
CA GLN A 140 -7.52 12.19 -3.06
C GLN A 140 -8.51 12.98 -3.92
N SER A 141 -9.46 13.63 -3.24
CA SER A 141 -10.38 14.54 -3.91
C SER A 141 -9.61 15.72 -4.51
N GLY A 142 -9.88 16.03 -5.78
CA GLY A 142 -9.22 17.12 -6.51
C GLY A 142 -7.98 16.72 -7.28
N TYR A 143 -7.62 15.43 -7.33
CA TYR A 143 -6.56 14.94 -8.20
C TYR A 143 -6.90 15.15 -9.68
N ASP A 144 -5.95 15.72 -10.43
CA ASP A 144 -6.08 15.91 -11.87
C ASP A 144 -5.76 14.64 -12.65
N ALA A 145 -6.74 13.73 -12.73
CA ALA A 145 -6.60 12.46 -13.44
C ALA A 145 -6.59 12.60 -14.98
N LEU A 146 -6.97 13.77 -15.52
CA LEU A 146 -7.04 13.98 -16.96
C LEU A 146 -5.64 14.26 -17.52
N ASP A 147 -4.92 15.19 -16.88
CA ASP A 147 -3.58 15.56 -17.33
C ASP A 147 -2.47 14.69 -16.70
N TYR A 148 -2.78 14.03 -15.56
CA TYR A 148 -1.83 13.17 -14.84
C TYR A 148 -2.44 11.77 -14.58
N PRO A 149 -2.81 11.02 -15.63
CA PRO A 149 -3.45 9.73 -15.47
C PRO A 149 -2.48 8.72 -14.84
N GLN A 150 -2.93 8.04 -13.79
CA GLN A 150 -2.12 7.04 -13.07
C GLN A 150 -3.04 5.93 -12.53
N PRO A 151 -3.09 4.74 -13.16
CA PRO A 151 -3.78 3.59 -12.58
C PRO A 151 -3.14 3.20 -11.25
N THR A 152 -3.92 2.62 -10.33
CA THR A 152 -3.39 2.25 -9.00
C THR A 152 -3.71 0.82 -8.59
N ILE A 153 -2.75 0.15 -7.94
CA ILE A 153 -2.92 -1.23 -7.44
C ILE A 153 -3.69 -1.30 -6.11
N GLY A 154 -3.93 -0.16 -5.46
CA GLY A 154 -4.49 -0.06 -4.10
C GLY A 154 -5.90 0.53 -4.02
N VAL A 155 -6.49 0.98 -5.13
CA VAL A 155 -7.82 1.60 -5.15
C VAL A 155 -8.64 0.92 -6.25
N PRO A 156 -9.81 0.33 -5.95
CA PRO A 156 -10.74 -0.04 -7.01
C PRO A 156 -11.07 1.23 -7.82
N PRO A 157 -11.23 1.17 -9.17
CA PRO A 157 -11.65 2.34 -9.92
C PRO A 157 -12.88 2.92 -9.23
N ALA A 158 -12.81 4.21 -8.89
CA ALA A 158 -13.87 4.87 -8.16
C ALA A 158 -15.17 4.66 -8.95
N ARG A 159 -16.04 3.78 -8.48
CA ARG A 159 -17.41 3.78 -8.97
C ARG A 159 -17.92 5.16 -8.62
N VAL A 160 -18.29 5.96 -9.63
CA VAL A 160 -19.06 7.19 -9.45
C VAL A 160 -20.47 6.81 -8.99
N GLY A 161 -20.54 6.21 -7.80
CA GLY A 161 -21.76 6.03 -7.04
C GLY A 161 -21.81 7.21 -6.09
N ARG A 162 -22.73 8.13 -6.34
CA ARG A 162 -23.08 9.15 -5.34
C ARG A 162 -23.39 8.41 -4.05
N CYS A 163 -22.53 8.56 -3.03
CA CYS A 163 -22.89 8.16 -1.69
C CYS A 163 -24.05 9.08 -1.29
N GLY A 164 -25.27 8.60 -1.46
CA GLY A 164 -26.44 9.23 -0.88
C GLY A 164 -26.18 9.34 0.61
N THR A 165 -26.06 10.59 1.07
CA THR A 165 -25.96 11.03 2.47
C THR A 165 -26.17 9.93 3.50
N PHE A 166 -25.15 9.67 4.33
CA PHE A 166 -25.25 8.85 5.53
C PHE A 166 -26.50 9.26 6.36
N ARG A 167 -27.56 8.44 6.34
CA ARG A 167 -28.81 8.69 7.09
C ARG A 167 -28.77 8.11 8.52
N GLY A 168 -27.61 8.18 9.18
CA GLY A 168 -27.43 7.75 10.56
C GLY A 168 -27.58 6.23 10.78
N ILE A 169 -27.30 5.79 12.01
CA ILE A 169 -27.57 4.43 12.47
C ILE A 169 -29.03 4.38 12.95
N PRO A 170 -29.91 3.56 12.35
CA PRO A 170 -31.25 3.34 12.89
C PRO A 170 -31.15 2.77 14.31
N GLY A 171 -31.86 3.37 15.27
CA GLY A 171 -32.01 2.81 16.63
C GLY A 171 -31.27 3.52 17.77
N ALA A 172 -30.70 4.71 17.56
CA ALA A 172 -30.09 5.47 18.67
C ALA A 172 -31.11 6.04 19.69
N HIS A 173 -32.41 6.08 19.35
CA HIS A 173 -33.45 6.63 20.24
C HIS A 173 -34.09 5.62 21.20
N GLU A 174 -33.96 4.31 20.98
CA GLU A 174 -34.67 3.31 21.79
C GLU A 174 -33.92 2.91 23.07
N ARG A 175 -32.59 3.14 23.13
CA ARG A 175 -31.77 2.80 24.32
C ARG A 175 -31.88 3.81 25.47
N ARG A 176 -32.62 4.91 25.33
CA ARG A 176 -32.84 5.90 26.40
C ARG A 176 -34.12 5.62 27.21
N ALA A 177 -35.08 4.86 26.68
CA ALA A 177 -36.34 4.56 27.36
C ALA A 177 -36.26 3.39 28.36
N GLN A 178 -35.25 2.51 28.26
CA GLN A 178 -35.10 1.37 29.16
C GLN A 178 -34.32 1.66 30.46
N ARG A 179 -33.62 2.81 30.55
CA ARG A 179 -32.85 3.19 31.75
C ARG A 179 -33.70 3.79 32.89
N HIS A 180 -34.95 4.18 32.64
CA HIS A 180 -35.82 4.77 33.68
C HIS A 180 -36.82 3.80 34.33
N ARG A 181 -36.95 2.55 33.85
CA ARG A 181 -37.90 1.57 34.42
C ARG A 181 -37.27 0.57 35.41
N ALA A 182 -35.94 0.49 35.50
CA ALA A 182 -35.24 -0.42 36.42
C ALA A 182 -34.88 0.21 37.79
N ALA A 183 -35.18 1.50 38.03
CA ALA A 183 -34.76 2.22 39.23
C ALA A 183 -35.83 2.34 40.33
N ARG A 184 -36.97 1.64 40.25
CA ARG A 184 -38.10 1.78 41.21
C ARG A 184 -38.58 0.51 41.92
N SER A 185 -37.93 -0.64 41.76
CA SER A 185 -38.30 -1.86 42.52
C SER A 185 -37.08 -2.58 43.04
N GLY A 186 -36.74 -2.37 44.31
CA GLY A 186 -35.68 -3.14 44.97
C GLY A 186 -34.98 -2.44 46.13
N ARG A 187 -35.69 -1.67 46.97
CA ARG A 187 -35.14 -1.21 48.25
C ARG A 187 -35.55 -2.20 49.33
N SER A 188 -34.73 -3.22 49.58
CA SER A 188 -34.79 -4.00 50.82
C SER A 188 -33.43 -3.96 51.49
N ARG A 189 -33.43 -3.49 52.73
CA ARG A 189 -32.25 -3.26 53.58
C ARG A 189 -31.72 -4.61 54.06
N SER A 190 -30.48 -4.96 53.71
CA SER A 190 -29.71 -5.97 54.45
C SER A 190 -28.50 -5.30 55.09
N ARG A 191 -28.27 -5.68 56.34
CA ARG A 191 -27.40 -5.02 57.32
C ARG A 191 -25.93 -5.26 56.98
N PHE A 192 -25.15 -4.21 57.18
CA PHE A 192 -23.70 -4.20 57.06
C PHE A 192 -23.09 -4.87 58.29
N THR A 193 -22.27 -5.91 58.09
CA THR A 193 -21.38 -6.48 59.11
C THR A 193 -19.93 -6.24 58.68
N PRO A 194 -19.13 -5.45 59.42
CA PRO A 194 -17.73 -5.20 59.10
C PRO A 194 -16.84 -6.41 59.46
N PRO A 195 -15.70 -6.61 58.77
CA PRO A 195 -14.76 -7.70 59.02
C PRO A 195 -13.91 -7.48 60.28
N PRO A 196 -13.41 -8.55 60.93
CA PRO A 196 -12.52 -8.43 62.08
C PRO A 196 -11.12 -7.94 61.68
N SER A 197 -10.56 -7.04 62.49
CA SER A 197 -9.17 -6.57 62.41
C SER A 197 -8.19 -7.65 62.88
N PRO A 198 -7.06 -7.88 62.19
CA PRO A 198 -5.96 -8.63 62.76
C PRO A 198 -5.14 -7.73 63.69
N GLY A 199 -5.24 -7.99 64.99
CA GLY A 199 -4.28 -7.55 66.00
C GLY A 199 -3.18 -8.60 66.18
N GLY A 200 -1.94 -8.14 66.35
CA GLY A 200 -0.77 -8.97 66.62
C GLY A 200 0.50 -8.13 66.73
N GLU A 201 0.66 -7.45 67.87
CA GLU A 201 1.96 -7.17 68.52
C GLU A 201 2.68 -8.53 68.72
N GLY A 202 4.00 -8.71 68.76
CA GLY A 202 5.18 -7.87 68.88
C GLY A 202 6.34 -8.75 69.40
N SER A 203 7.56 -8.23 69.36
CA SER A 203 8.76 -8.66 70.10
C SER A 203 9.54 -9.91 69.63
N ASN A 204 10.77 -9.71 69.15
CA ASN A 204 12.05 -9.91 69.89
C ASN A 204 13.24 -9.55 68.97
N ARG A 205 14.16 -8.66 69.41
CA ARG A 205 15.55 -8.93 69.88
C ARG A 205 16.45 -9.59 68.84
N GLU A 206 17.73 -9.32 68.66
CA GLU A 206 18.80 -8.43 69.14
C GLU A 206 19.98 -8.74 68.18
N ASP A 207 20.87 -7.78 67.95
CA ASP A 207 22.20 -7.87 67.30
C ASP A 207 22.36 -8.31 65.83
#